data_AF-A0A257MMM6-F1
#
_entry.id   AF-A0A257MMM6-F1
#
_cell.length_a   1.000
_cell.length_b   1.000
_cell.length_c   1.000
_cell.angle_alpha   90.00
_cell.angle_beta   90.00
_cell.angle_gamma   90.00
#
_symmetry.space_group_name_H-M   'P 1'
#
loop_
_entity.id
_entity.type
_entity.pdbx_description
1 polymer ?
#
loop_
_entity_poly.entity_id
_entity_poly.type
_entity_poly.pdbx_seq_one_letter_code
_entity_poly.pdbx_strand_id
1 'polypeptide(L)' 'MAVREELIAAARGEVEVDLLLAGGRLANVLSGEVYRADVAVHRGRIVGFECSSAGRVLEL' A
#
# COMPACT_ATOMS: atom_id res chain seq x y z
N MET A 1 -3.14 2.18 -20.49
CA MET A 1 -3.87 2.71 -19.34
C MET A 1 -3.14 3.95 -18.86
N ALA A 2 -3.83 5.02 -18.47
CA ALA A 2 -3.14 6.17 -17.90
C ALA A 2 -2.53 5.78 -16.54
N VAL A 3 -1.38 6.34 -16.17
CA VAL A 3 -0.69 6.02 -14.89
C VAL A 3 -1.64 6.18 -13.69
N ARG A 4 -2.56 7.14 -13.73
CA ARG A 4 -3.56 7.35 -12.68
C ARG A 4 -4.54 6.18 -12.55
N GLU A 5 -5.06 5.68 -13.67
CA GLU A 5 -6.01 4.58 -13.71
C GLU A 5 -5.38 3.29 -13.15
N GLU A 6 -4.09 3.08 -13.44
CA GLU A 6 -3.31 1.95 -12.89
C GLU A 6 -3.20 2.02 -11.38
N LEU A 7 -2.84 3.19 -10.84
CA LEU A 7 -2.74 3.38 -9.39
C LEU A 7 -4.10 3.17 -8.70
N ILE A 8 -5.20 3.58 -9.33
CA ILE A 8 -6.54 3.34 -8.77
C ILE A 8 -6.90 1.86 -8.84
N ALA A 9 -6.61 1.17 -9.95
CA ALA A 9 -6.87 -0.26 -10.07
C ALA A 9 -6.06 -1.08 -9.04
N ALA A 10 -4.78 -0.72 -8.83
CA ALA A 10 -3.94 -1.29 -7.79
C ALA A 10 -4.49 -1.02 -6.38
N ALA A 11 -4.95 0.21 -6.10
CA ALA A 11 -5.61 0.55 -4.83
C ALA A 11 -6.90 -0.25 -4.59
N ARG A 12 -7.63 -0.61 -5.65
CA ARG A 12 -8.82 -1.47 -5.59
C ARG A 12 -8.50 -2.97 -5.49
N GLY A 13 -7.22 -3.35 -5.59
CA GLY A 13 -6.80 -4.75 -5.60
C GLY A 13 -7.10 -5.49 -6.90
N GLU A 14 -7.38 -4.78 -7.99
CA GLU A 14 -7.58 -5.35 -9.33
C GLU A 14 -6.26 -5.67 -10.04
N VAL A 15 -5.17 -5.10 -9.55
CA VAL A 15 -3.81 -5.30 -10.05
C VAL A 15 -2.92 -5.62 -8.85
N GLU A 16 -1.98 -6.53 -9.05
CA GLU A 16 -0.95 -6.85 -8.06
C GLU A 16 -0.06 -5.63 -7.81
N VAL A 17 0.20 -5.33 -6.52
CA VAL A 17 1.11 -4.24 -6.14
C VAL A 17 2.56 -4.70 -6.13
N ASP A 18 3.50 -3.79 -6.33
CA ASP A 18 4.92 -4.12 -6.35
C ASP A 18 5.44 -4.57 -4.96
N LEU A 19 4.97 -3.91 -3.89
CA LEU A 19 5.45 -4.13 -2.52
C LEU A 19 4.35 -3.93 -1.49
N LEU A 20 4.27 -4.86 -0.54
CA LEU A 20 3.53 -4.72 0.72
C LEU A 20 4.52 -4.61 1.89
N LEU A 21 4.40 -3.54 2.66
CA LEU A 21 5.02 -3.41 3.97
C LEU A 21 4.02 -3.93 5.01
N ALA A 22 4.25 -5.11 5.57
CA ALA A 22 3.30 -5.82 6.41
C ALA A 22 3.62 -5.65 7.90
N GLY A 23 2.58 -5.56 8.74
CA GLY A 23 2.67 -5.63 10.20
C GLY A 23 3.16 -4.36 10.91
N GLY A 24 3.42 -3.28 10.17
CA GLY A 24 4.04 -2.06 10.68
C GLY A 24 3.22 -1.29 11.71
N ARG A 25 3.91 -0.54 12.58
CA ARG A 25 3.33 0.51 13.44
C ARG A 25 3.36 1.84 12.68
N LEU A 26 2.26 2.17 12.01
CA LEU A 26 2.13 3.38 11.21
C LEU A 26 1.94 4.60 12.13
N ALA A 27 2.81 5.59 11.98
CA ALA A 27 2.67 6.90 12.61
C ALA A 27 1.91 7.86 11.68
N ASN A 28 0.66 8.15 12.00
CA ASN A 28 -0.11 9.16 11.30
C ASN A 28 0.27 10.54 11.84
N VAL A 29 1.15 11.24 11.14
CA VAL A 29 1.64 12.58 11.55
C VAL A 29 0.59 13.69 11.39
N LEU A 30 -0.56 13.41 10.79
CA LEU A 30 -1.68 14.35 10.72
C LEU A 30 -2.55 14.26 11.99
N SER A 31 -2.92 13.06 12.43
CA SER A 31 -3.71 12.87 13.66
C SER A 31 -2.87 12.77 14.94
N GLY A 32 -1.58 12.43 14.82
CA GLY A 32 -0.68 12.14 15.94
C GLY A 32 -0.77 10.71 16.48
N GLU A 33 -1.61 9.86 15.89
CA GLU A 33 -1.81 8.48 16.35
C GLU A 33 -0.75 7.52 15.79
N VAL A 34 -0.47 6.46 16.55
CA VAL A 34 0.33 5.32 16.09
C VAL A 34 -0.50 4.05 16.19
N TYR A 35 -0.76 3.39 15.06
CA TYR A 35 -1.59 2.19 14.99
C TYR A 35 -0.98 1.14 14.07
N ARG A 36 -1.47 -0.11 14.12
CA ARG A 36 -1.02 -1.16 13.21
C ARG A 36 -1.71 -1.02 11.85
N ALA A 37 -0.92 -1.04 10.79
CA ALA A 37 -1.42 -1.07 9.42
C ALA A 37 -0.33 -1.55 8.46
N ASP A 38 -0.76 -2.17 7.38
CA ASP A 38 0.10 -2.49 6.24
C ASP A 38 0.12 -1.31 5.26
N VAL A 39 1.16 -1.19 4.44
CA VAL A 39 1.26 -0.14 3.40
C VAL A 39 1.58 -0.77 2.05
N ALA A 40 0.67 -0.58 1.09
CA ALA A 40 0.81 -1.07 -0.27
C ALA A 40 1.43 0.00 -1.19
N VAL A 41 2.44 -0.40 -1.96
CA VAL A 41 3.19 0.48 -2.87
C VAL A 41 3.15 -0.08 -4.28
N HIS A 42 2.74 0.76 -5.24
CA HIS A 42 2.76 0.46 -6.66
C HIS A 42 3.42 1.60 -7.44
N ARG A 43 4.35 1.30 -8.34
CA ARG A 43 5.11 2.27 -9.15
C ARG A 43 5.74 3.40 -8.32
N GLY A 44 6.22 3.09 -7.12
CA GLY A 44 6.81 4.08 -6.21
C GLY A 44 5.80 5.09 -5.63
N ARG A 45 4.52 4.70 -5.54
CA ARG A 45 3.44 5.47 -4.91
C ARG A 45 2.71 4.59 -3.91
N ILE A 46 2.33 5.17 -2.77
CA ILE A 46 1.42 4.50 -1.83
C ILE A 46 0.04 4.47 -2.47
N VAL A 47 -0.55 3.28 -2.59
CA VAL A 47 -1.87 3.08 -3.20
C VAL A 47 -2.95 2.72 -2.18
N GLY A 48 -2.56 2.27 -0.99
CA GLY A 48 -3.51 1.97 0.07
C GLY A 48 -2.86 1.38 1.31
N PHE A 49 -3.71 1.08 2.28
CA PHE A 49 -3.38 0.24 3.41
C PHE A 49 -4.02 -1.12 3.11
N GLU A 50 -3.21 -2.20 3.17
CA GLU A 50 -3.57 -3.54 2.67
C GLU A 50 -3.67 -3.66 1.13
N CYS A 51 -3.63 -4.89 0.61
CA CYS A 51 -3.80 -5.19 -0.82
C CYS A 51 -4.27 -6.64 -1.02
N SER A 52 -4.78 -6.96 -2.22
CA SER A 52 -5.19 -8.33 -2.59
C SER A 52 -4.01 -9.26 -2.89
N SER A 53 -2.97 -8.75 -3.57
CA SER A 53 -1.72 -9.47 -3.84
C SER A 53 -0.55 -8.51 -3.99
N ALA A 54 0.66 -8.98 -3.66
CA ALA A 54 1.89 -8.22 -3.77
C ALA A 54 3.03 -9.08 -4.31
N GLY A 55 3.81 -8.53 -5.26
CA GLY A 55 4.99 -9.21 -5.80
C GLY A 55 6.11 -9.40 -4.79
N ARG A 56 6.17 -8.54 -3.76
CA ARG A 56 7.06 -8.69 -2.61
C ARG A 56 6.36 -8.26 -1.33
N VAL A 57 6.59 -9.02 -0.27
CA VAL A 57 6.18 -8.66 1.09
C VAL A 57 7.42 -8.42 1.95
N LEU A 58 7.40 -7.36 2.75
CA LEU A 58 8.40 -7.08 3.77
C LEU A 58 7.72 -6.97 5.14
N GLU A 59 8.07 -7.87 6.05
CA GLU A 59 7.59 -7.86 7.44
C GLU A 59 8.35 -6.81 8.27
N LEU A 60 7.63 -5.98 9.03
CA LEU A 60 8.15 -4.87 9.83
C LEU A 60 7.97 -5.03 11.34
#